data_AF-A0A9J7M6F8-F1
#
_entry.id   AF-A0A9J7M6F8-F1
#
_cell.length_a   1.000
_cell.length_b   1.000
_cell.length_c   1.000
_cell.angle_alpha   90.00
_cell.angle_beta   90.00
_cell.angle_gamma   90.00
#
_symmetry.space_group_name_H-M   'P 1'
#
loop_
_entity.id
_entity.type
_entity.pdbx_description
1 polymer ?
#
loop_
_entity_poly.entity_id
_entity_poly.type
_entity_poly.pdbx_seq_one_letter_code
_entity_poly.pdbx_strand_id
1 'polypeptide(L)'
;MAEAMATKLEVGAIFHSYDEVDFAIHDYQMRNFVQLYIRDSRTISNGTRRARIKNFNQRLKYSEITFACVHGGRKYKSQSSGVRPNQKTFLMDCPVSLKMRVSPDGQSLFVKSFQEQHNHSISQVCMCNCEVKGWEA
;
A
#
# COMPACT_ATOMS: atom_id res chain seq x y z
N MET A 1 29.83 3.54 -2.63
CA MET A 1 29.18 3.14 -3.89
C MET A 1 27.93 2.37 -3.52
N ALA A 2 26.77 3.03 -3.54
CA ALA A 2 25.46 2.37 -3.44
C ALA A 2 24.64 2.99 -4.57
N GLU A 3 24.50 2.22 -5.65
CA GLU A 3 23.76 2.60 -6.84
C GLU A 3 22.35 3.04 -6.49
N ALA A 4 21.93 4.13 -7.12
CA ALA A 4 20.59 4.67 -7.04
C ALA A 4 19.57 3.61 -7.50
N MET A 5 18.91 2.94 -6.55
CA MET A 5 17.79 2.04 -6.83
C MET A 5 16.53 2.85 -7.14
N ALA A 6 16.48 3.43 -8.33
CA ALA A 6 15.24 3.87 -8.93
C ALA A 6 14.49 2.65 -9.50
N THR A 7 14.04 1.76 -8.61
CA THR A 7 13.21 0.62 -9.00
C THR A 7 11.81 1.10 -9.34
N LYS A 8 11.48 1.01 -10.63
CA LYS A 8 10.16 1.31 -11.15
C LYS A 8 9.14 0.32 -10.53
N LEU A 9 8.07 0.84 -9.93
CA LEU A 9 6.99 0.03 -9.36
C LEU A 9 6.15 -0.60 -10.47
N GLU A 10 6.64 -1.70 -11.02
CA GLU A 10 5.95 -2.48 -12.06
C GLU A 10 5.52 -3.85 -11.52
N VAL A 11 4.49 -4.45 -12.13
CA VAL A 11 4.05 -5.81 -11.77
C VAL A 11 5.20 -6.78 -12.06
N GLY A 12 5.60 -7.54 -11.04
CA GLY A 12 6.76 -8.43 -11.11
C GLY A 12 8.07 -7.85 -10.59
N ALA A 13 8.14 -6.56 -10.20
CA ALA A 13 9.32 -6.01 -9.54
C ALA A 13 9.61 -6.76 -8.22
N ILE A 14 10.90 -7.03 -7.98
CA ILE A 14 11.39 -7.80 -6.83
C ILE A 14 12.20 -6.86 -5.93
N PHE A 15 11.95 -6.95 -4.62
CA PHE A 15 12.59 -6.17 -3.57
C PHE A 15 13.14 -7.09 -2.50
N HIS A 16 14.34 -6.78 -2.01
CA HIS A 16 15.03 -7.61 -1.02
C HIS A 16 14.91 -7.06 0.41
N SER A 17 14.51 -5.79 0.54
CA SER A 17 14.30 -5.10 1.81
C SER A 17 12.96 -4.35 1.83
N TYR A 18 12.46 -4.07 3.03
CA TYR A 18 11.29 -3.20 3.19
C TYR A 18 11.63 -1.74 2.86
N ASP A 19 12.84 -1.30 3.19
CA ASP A 19 13.31 0.05 2.90
C ASP A 19 13.25 0.37 1.41
N GLU A 20 13.70 -0.55 0.53
CA GLU A 20 13.56 -0.37 -0.94
C GLU A 20 12.11 -0.16 -1.38
N VAL A 21 11.16 -0.88 -0.76
CA VAL A 21 9.73 -0.74 -1.04
C VAL A 21 9.22 0.62 -0.59
N ASP A 22 9.63 1.07 0.60
CA ASP A 22 9.25 2.37 1.15
C ASP A 22 9.73 3.52 0.26
N PHE A 23 11.00 3.50 -0.13
CA PHE A 23 11.58 4.47 -1.07
C PHE A 23 10.87 4.48 -2.43
N ALA A 24 10.62 3.29 -3.01
CA ALA A 24 9.95 3.20 -4.31
C ALA A 24 8.52 3.75 -4.25
N ILE A 25 7.80 3.47 -3.16
CA ILE A 25 6.45 4.01 -2.94
C ILE A 25 6.50 5.52 -2.75
N HIS A 26 7.44 6.03 -1.96
CA HIS A 26 7.59 7.46 -1.74
C HIS A 26 7.87 8.22 -3.04
N ASP A 27 8.78 7.71 -3.87
CA ASP A 27 9.06 8.26 -5.20
C ASP A 27 7.82 8.22 -6.11
N TYR A 28 7.07 7.13 -6.11
CA TYR A 28 5.81 7.03 -6.87
C TYR A 28 4.74 8.02 -6.39
N GLN A 29 4.62 8.21 -5.07
CA GLN A 29 3.72 9.19 -4.48
C GLN A 29 4.07 10.61 -4.91
N MET A 30 5.36 10.96 -4.91
CA MET A 30 5.83 12.28 -5.35
C MET A 30 5.64 12.51 -6.84
N ARG A 31 5.95 11.53 -7.69
CA ARG A 31 5.83 11.67 -9.16
C ARG A 31 4.40 11.76 -9.63
N ASN A 32 3.51 10.98 -9.02
CA ASN A 32 2.11 10.91 -9.43
C ASN A 32 1.21 11.82 -8.61
N PHE A 33 1.72 12.49 -7.57
CA PHE A 33 0.95 13.31 -6.62
C PHE A 33 -0.19 12.55 -5.94
N VAL A 34 0.07 11.27 -5.60
CA VAL A 34 -0.90 10.37 -4.99
C VAL A 34 -0.46 10.01 -3.59
N GLN A 35 -1.40 9.96 -2.65
CA GLN A 35 -1.13 9.44 -1.32
C GLN A 35 -1.64 8.01 -1.20
N LEU A 36 -0.71 7.08 -0.98
CA LEU A 36 -0.99 5.67 -0.73
C LEU A 36 -0.82 5.39 0.77
N TYR A 37 -1.73 4.61 1.34
CA TYR A 37 -1.62 4.14 2.72
C TYR A 37 -1.67 2.61 2.74
N ILE A 38 -1.12 2.01 3.81
CA ILE A 38 -1.20 0.57 4.03
C ILE A 38 -2.63 0.21 4.44
N ARG A 39 -3.37 -0.42 3.52
CA ARG A 39 -4.74 -0.85 3.76
C ARG A 39 -4.80 -2.11 4.61
N ASP A 40 -4.03 -3.11 4.21
CA ASP A 40 -3.95 -4.40 4.86
C ASP A 40 -2.48 -4.81 4.88
N SER A 41 -1.95 -5.11 6.06
CA SER A 41 -0.63 -5.69 6.22
C SER A 41 -0.72 -6.99 6.98
N ARG A 42 0.17 -7.91 6.64
CA ARG A 42 0.34 -9.18 7.35
C ARG A 42 1.80 -9.34 7.66
N THR A 43 2.12 -9.48 8.94
CA THR A 43 3.48 -9.77 9.39
C THR A 43 3.89 -11.19 9.01
N ILE A 44 5.19 -11.48 9.06
CA ILE A 44 5.70 -12.84 8.83
C ILE A 44 5.07 -13.84 9.80
N SER A 45 4.91 -13.48 11.08
CA SER A 45 4.36 -14.36 12.13
C SER A 45 2.95 -14.89 11.81
N ASN A 46 2.11 -14.08 11.17
CA ASN A 46 0.78 -14.50 10.71
C ASN A 46 0.81 -15.17 9.32
N GLY A 47 1.84 -14.88 8.52
CA GLY A 47 2.04 -15.44 7.18
C GLY A 47 2.58 -16.88 7.20
N THR A 48 3.53 -17.20 8.08
CA THR A 48 4.13 -18.53 8.27
C THR A 48 3.09 -19.63 8.43
N ARG A 49 2.03 -19.37 9.22
CA ARG A 49 0.98 -20.34 9.51
C ARG A 49 0.20 -20.78 8.27
N ARG A 50 0.14 -19.97 7.21
CA ARG A 50 -0.55 -20.27 5.95
C ARG A 50 0.38 -20.57 4.78
N ALA A 51 1.51 -19.88 4.69
CA ALA A 51 2.43 -20.00 3.55
C ALA A 51 3.34 -21.23 3.62
N ARG A 52 3.45 -21.91 4.79
CA ARG A 52 4.36 -23.06 5.01
C ARG A 52 5.85 -22.76 4.69
N ILE A 53 6.23 -21.49 4.66
CA ILE A 53 7.62 -21.07 4.44
C ILE A 53 8.34 -21.15 5.79
N LYS A 54 9.40 -21.97 5.87
CA LYS A 54 10.14 -22.24 7.11
C LYS A 54 11.23 -21.21 7.40
N ASN A 55 11.79 -20.60 6.36
CA ASN A 55 12.93 -19.69 6.45
C ASN A 55 12.52 -18.33 5.87
N PHE A 56 12.23 -17.38 6.74
CA PHE A 56 11.92 -16.00 6.34
C PHE A 56 13.10 -15.10 6.63
N ASN A 57 13.40 -14.21 5.69
CA ASN A 57 14.32 -13.12 5.94
C ASN A 57 13.67 -12.14 6.92
N GLN A 58 14.25 -11.97 8.11
CA GLN A 58 13.74 -11.04 9.14
C GLN A 58 13.76 -9.57 8.68
N ARG A 59 14.53 -9.26 7.63
CA ARG A 59 14.53 -7.93 7.00
C ARG A 59 13.21 -7.59 6.30
N LEU A 60 12.43 -8.61 5.92
CA LEU A 60 11.12 -8.42 5.31
C LEU A 60 10.05 -8.38 6.40
N LYS A 61 9.72 -7.20 6.94
CA LYS A 61 8.76 -7.06 8.06
C LYS A 61 7.38 -7.70 7.79
N TYR A 62 6.97 -7.78 6.52
CA TYR A 62 5.65 -8.23 6.11
C TYR A 62 5.70 -9.38 5.11
N SER A 63 4.74 -10.29 5.20
CA SER A 63 4.53 -11.40 4.25
C SER A 63 3.62 -11.01 3.08
N GLU A 64 2.64 -10.15 3.34
CA GLU A 64 1.72 -9.59 2.35
C GLU A 64 1.40 -8.15 2.77
N ILE A 65 1.49 -7.22 1.81
CA ILE A 65 1.13 -5.82 2.01
C ILE A 65 0.22 -5.41 0.86
N THR A 66 -0.87 -4.74 1.19
CA THR A 66 -1.75 -4.09 0.23
C THR A 66 -1.78 -2.61 0.52
N PHE A 67 -1.33 -1.80 -0.44
CA PHE A 67 -1.48 -0.36 -0.43
C PHE A 67 -2.74 0.04 -1.21
N ALA A 68 -3.40 1.08 -0.74
CA ALA A 68 -4.55 1.68 -1.40
C ALA A 68 -4.43 3.20 -1.37
N CYS A 69 -5.10 3.88 -2.29
CA CYS A 69 -5.23 5.33 -2.25
C CYS A 69 -6.11 5.76 -1.06
N VAL A 70 -5.79 6.89 -0.43
CA VAL A 70 -6.59 7.49 0.68
C VAL A 70 -8.07 7.62 0.30
N HIS A 71 -8.37 7.95 -0.95
CA HIS A 71 -9.73 8.07 -1.47
C HIS A 71 -10.42 6.73 -1.76
N GLY A 72 -9.66 5.63 -1.87
CA GLY A 72 -10.20 4.28 -2.07
C GLY A 72 -10.83 3.71 -0.82
N GLY A 73 -10.20 3.94 0.33
CA GLY A 73 -10.62 3.46 1.64
C GLY A 73 -10.98 1.97 1.72
N ARG A 74 -11.48 1.57 2.88
CA ARG A 74 -12.03 0.23 3.12
C ARG A 74 -13.55 0.35 3.08
N LYS A 75 -14.20 -0.31 2.11
CA LYS A 75 -15.67 -0.48 2.13
C LYS A 75 -16.06 -1.22 3.39
N TYR A 76 -16.45 -0.48 4.43
CA TYR A 76 -17.08 -1.07 5.61
C TYR A 76 -18.54 -1.34 5.23
N LYS A 77 -18.92 -2.61 5.17
CA LYS A 77 -20.33 -2.97 5.02
C LYS A 77 -21.00 -2.68 6.36
N SER A 78 -21.70 -1.55 6.47
CA SER A 78 -22.56 -1.29 7.61
C SER A 78 -23.68 -2.33 7.63
N GLN A 79 -23.93 -2.94 8.78
CA GLN A 79 -25.09 -3.81 8.98
C GLN A 79 -26.40 -3.01 9.18
N SER A 80 -26.33 -1.68 9.18
CA SER A 80 -27.49 -0.81 9.36
C SER A 80 -28.26 -0.58 8.05
N SER A 81 -29.57 -0.38 8.18
CA SER A 81 -30.52 -0.26 7.06
C SER A 81 -30.43 1.04 6.23
N GLY A 82 -29.35 1.83 6.37
CA GLY A 82 -29.10 2.98 5.48
C GLY A 82 -30.13 4.13 5.54
N VAL A 83 -30.88 4.27 6.64
CA VAL A 83 -32.01 5.22 6.78
C VAL A 83 -31.58 6.71 6.66
N ARG A 84 -30.28 7.02 6.73
CA ARG A 84 -29.74 8.39 6.60
C ARG A 84 -29.02 8.56 5.25
N PRO A 85 -29.70 9.09 4.20
CA PRO A 85 -29.16 9.15 2.84
C PRO A 85 -28.04 10.19 2.63
N ASN A 86 -27.88 11.16 3.53
CA ASN A 86 -26.93 12.28 3.38
C ASN A 86 -25.63 12.14 4.18
N GLN A 87 -25.16 10.92 4.45
CA GLN A 87 -23.80 10.71 4.97
C GLN A 87 -22.79 10.79 3.82
N LYS A 88 -22.32 12.01 3.53
CA LYS A 88 -21.20 12.20 2.58
C LYS A 88 -19.92 11.68 3.22
N THR A 89 -19.43 10.53 2.79
CA THR A 89 -18.05 10.12 3.06
C THR A 89 -17.17 10.66 1.94
N PHE A 90 -15.98 11.17 2.27
CA PHE A 90 -14.96 11.61 1.29
C PHE A 90 -14.33 10.42 0.52
N LEU A 91 -14.96 9.24 0.59
CA LEU A 91 -14.52 7.98 0.00
C LEU A 91 -15.07 7.91 -1.42
N MET A 92 -14.20 8.13 -2.40
CA MET A 92 -14.54 8.16 -3.83
C MET A 92 -14.43 6.77 -4.49
N ASP A 93 -14.18 5.72 -3.69
CA ASP A 93 -13.99 4.34 -4.15
C ASP A 93 -12.94 4.23 -5.26
N CYS A 94 -11.78 4.87 -5.05
CA CYS A 94 -10.65 4.78 -5.97
C CYS A 94 -10.16 3.31 -6.08
N PRO A 95 -10.11 2.73 -7.30
CA PRO A 95 -9.77 1.31 -7.48
C PRO A 95 -8.27 1.03 -7.36
N VAL A 96 -7.45 2.06 -7.18
CA VAL A 96 -6.00 1.94 -7.02
C VAL A 96 -5.65 1.00 -5.88
N SER A 97 -4.97 -0.07 -6.26
CA SER A 97 -4.49 -1.08 -5.33
C SER A 97 -3.14 -1.62 -5.79
N LEU A 98 -2.19 -1.61 -4.86
CA LEU A 98 -0.87 -2.20 -5.03
C LEU A 98 -0.76 -3.36 -4.04
N LYS A 99 -0.63 -4.57 -4.56
CA LYS A 99 -0.51 -5.79 -3.76
C LYS A 99 0.87 -6.37 -3.92
N MET A 100 1.55 -6.56 -2.80
CA MET A 100 2.89 -7.14 -2.71
C MET A 100 2.84 -8.42 -1.89
N ARG A 101 3.59 -9.43 -2.31
CA ARG A 101 3.71 -10.71 -1.63
C ARG A 101 5.14 -11.14 -1.55
N VAL A 102 5.45 -11.92 -0.53
CA VAL A 102 6.74 -12.61 -0.44
C VAL A 102 6.84 -13.73 -1.47
N SER A 103 8.03 -13.91 -2.04
CA SER A 103 8.40 -15.07 -2.87
C SER A 103 8.16 -16.37 -2.11
N PRO A 104 7.88 -17.50 -2.78
CA PRO A 104 7.82 -18.82 -2.13
C PRO A 104 9.07 -19.14 -1.31
N ASP A 105 10.21 -18.58 -1.70
CA ASP A 105 11.51 -18.76 -1.03
C ASP A 105 11.62 -17.99 0.30
N GLY A 106 10.73 -17.02 0.56
CA GLY A 106 10.75 -16.23 1.79
C GLY A 106 11.83 -15.15 1.87
N GLN A 107 12.57 -14.93 0.78
CA GLN A 107 13.75 -14.04 0.76
C GLN A 107 13.52 -12.66 0.14
N SER A 108 12.50 -12.53 -0.72
CA SER A 108 12.20 -11.28 -1.45
C SER A 108 10.70 -11.00 -1.49
N LEU A 109 10.32 -9.72 -1.59
CA LEU A 109 8.95 -9.25 -1.88
C LEU A 109 8.82 -9.00 -3.38
N PHE A 110 7.71 -9.40 -3.99
CA PHE A 110 7.40 -9.07 -5.36
C PHE A 110 6.03 -8.38 -5.49
N VAL A 111 5.90 -7.52 -6.49
CA VAL A 111 4.63 -6.86 -6.82
C VAL A 111 3.74 -7.85 -7.57
N LYS A 112 2.66 -8.30 -6.91
CA LYS A 112 1.71 -9.24 -7.51
C LYS A 112 0.72 -8.55 -8.44
N SER A 113 0.23 -7.38 -8.05
CA SER A 113 -0.76 -6.65 -8.83
C SER A 113 -0.64 -5.17 -8.54
N PHE A 114 -0.71 -4.38 -9.60
CA PHE A 114 -0.69 -2.94 -9.53
C PHE A 114 -1.79 -2.38 -10.44
N GLN A 115 -2.66 -1.57 -9.87
CA GLN A 115 -3.71 -0.87 -10.60
C GLN A 115 -3.54 0.62 -10.37
N GLU A 116 -3.20 1.34 -11.44
CA GLU A 116 -2.90 2.79 -11.43
C GLU A 116 -4.11 3.64 -11.84
N GLN A 117 -5.29 3.04 -12.01
CA GLN A 117 -6.48 3.76 -12.46
C GLN A 117 -7.09 4.57 -11.31
N HIS A 118 -7.00 5.89 -11.39
CA HIS A 118 -7.67 6.79 -10.45
C HIS A 118 -9.01 7.27 -11.01
N ASN A 119 -10.05 7.24 -10.17
CA ASN A 119 -11.38 7.78 -10.51
C ASN A 119 -11.59 9.22 -9.99
N HIS A 120 -10.50 9.92 -9.64
CA HIS A 120 -10.55 11.27 -9.12
C HIS A 120 -9.39 12.08 -9.69
N SER A 121 -9.56 13.40 -9.73
CA SER A 121 -8.51 14.33 -10.12
C SER A 121 -7.33 14.16 -9.16
N ILE A 122 -6.17 13.84 -9.71
CA ILE A 122 -4.92 13.80 -8.98
C ILE A 122 -4.29 15.18 -9.16
N SER A 123 -4.17 15.95 -8.08
CA SER A 123 -3.57 17.28 -8.14
C SER A 123 -2.62 17.46 -6.96
N GLN A 124 -1.53 18.19 -7.21
CA GLN A 124 -0.51 18.54 -6.21
C GLN A 124 -1.11 19.17 -4.93
N VAL A 125 -2.26 19.86 -5.06
CA VAL A 125 -2.98 20.51 -3.96
C VAL A 125 -3.63 19.50 -3.00
N CYS A 126 -4.11 18.36 -3.50
CA CYS A 126 -4.70 17.32 -2.65
C CYS A 126 -3.65 16.64 -1.75
N MET A 127 -2.39 16.55 -2.19
CA MET A 127 -1.32 15.92 -1.40
C MET A 127 -0.94 16.76 -0.18
N CYS A 128 -0.99 18.10 -0.27
CA CYS A 128 -0.65 19.00 0.83
C CYS A 128 -1.72 19.11 1.93
N ASN A 129 -2.97 18.71 1.68
CA ASN A 129 -4.09 19.03 2.60
C ASN A 129 -4.38 17.96 3.67
N CYS A 130 -3.53 16.93 3.83
CA CYS A 130 -3.69 15.89 4.86
C CYS A 130 -2.66 16.00 6.01
N GLU A 131 -1.72 16.95 5.94
CA GLU A 131 -0.77 17.21 7.03
C GLU A 131 -1.42 18.08 8.12
N VAL A 132 -2.49 17.60 8.74
CA VAL A 132 -2.95 18.08 10.05
C VAL A 132 -3.63 16.94 10.81
N LYS A 133 -2.86 16.24 11.65
CA LYS A 133 -3.10 16.11 13.11
C LYS A 133 -2.13 15.11 13.76
N GLY A 134 -1.10 15.66 14.39
CA GLY A 134 -0.65 15.27 15.73
C GLY A 134 -0.02 13.90 15.90
N TRP A 135 1.27 13.79 15.57
CA TRP A 135 2.20 13.02 16.40
C TRP A 135 2.92 14.00 17.32
N GLU A 136 2.28 14.35 18.43
CA GLU A 136 2.92 14.96 19.59
C GLU A 136 2.36 14.25 20.83
N ALA A 137 3.14 13.30 21.34
CA ALA A 137 3.37 12.93 22.76
C ALA A 137 3.95 11.51 22.84
#